data_AF-A0A9X4AXZ6-F1
#
_entry.id   AF-A0A9X4AXZ6-F1
#
_cell.length_a   1.000
_cell.length_b   1.000
_cell.length_c   1.000
_cell.angle_alpha   90.00
_cell.angle_beta   90.00
_cell.angle_gamma   90.00
#
_symmetry.space_group_name_H-M   'P 1'
#
loop_
_entity.id
_entity.type
_entity.pdbx_description
1 polymer ?
#
loop_
_entity_poly.entity_id
_entity_poly.type
_entity_poly.pdbx_seq_one_letter_code
_entity_poly.pdbx_strand_id
1 'polypeptide(L)' 'MTGLRRVPSCTRAAPLDRAAAHLGLNAAQLRKRLERRVTRAADGGTEAMVDGVRARKFGRLWRVTFSDARGVL' A
#
# COMPACT_ATOMS: atom_id res chain seq x y z
N MET A 1 28.05 15.61 -11.35
CA MET A 1 27.75 14.18 -11.57
C MET A 1 26.70 13.75 -10.57
N THR A 2 25.48 13.58 -11.07
CA THR A 2 24.26 13.19 -10.35
C THR A 2 24.35 11.74 -9.90
N GLY A 3 24.03 11.44 -8.66
CA GLY A 3 24.11 10.08 -8.13
C GLY A 3 23.27 9.87 -6.87
N LEU A 4 21.97 10.20 -6.99
CA LEU A 4 20.83 9.67 -6.21
C LEU A 4 21.18 9.04 -4.86
N ARG A 5 21.14 9.88 -3.81
CA ARG A 5 21.00 9.44 -2.42
C ARG A 5 19.70 8.62 -2.37
N ARG A 6 19.79 7.28 -2.40
CA ARG A 6 18.65 6.40 -2.07
C ARG A 6 18.26 6.76 -0.65
N VAL A 7 17.24 7.61 -0.51
CA VAL A 7 16.48 7.70 0.72
C VAL A 7 15.98 6.27 0.97
N PRO A 8 16.31 5.61 2.08
CA PRO A 8 15.60 4.40 2.44
C PRO A 8 14.17 4.87 2.71
N SER A 9 13.30 4.74 1.72
CA SER A 9 11.86 4.85 1.90
C SER A 9 11.52 3.70 2.84
N CYS A 10 11.49 4.02 4.14
CA CYS A 10 11.04 3.12 5.19
C CYS A 10 9.53 2.99 5.04
N THR A 11 9.12 2.38 3.94
CA THR A 11 7.74 2.10 3.61
C THR A 11 7.31 1.01 4.58
N ARG A 12 7.00 1.40 5.81
CA ARG A 12 6.70 0.49 6.89
C ARG A 12 5.38 -0.17 6.55
N ALA A 13 5.46 -1.45 6.18
CA ALA A 13 4.27 -2.26 5.98
C ALA A 13 3.44 -2.25 7.27
N ALA A 14 2.22 -1.74 7.18
CA ALA A 14 1.25 -1.71 8.27
C ALA A 14 0.23 -2.84 8.08
N PRO A 15 -0.49 -3.23 9.14
CA PRO A 15 -1.66 -4.10 9.03
C PRO A 15 -2.82 -3.36 8.36
N LEU A 16 -3.71 -4.13 7.70
CA LEU A 16 -4.89 -3.61 7.01
C LEU A 16 -5.77 -2.73 7.90
N ASP A 17 -5.93 -3.12 9.17
CA ASP A 17 -6.74 -2.41 10.15
C ASP A 17 -6.29 -0.96 10.37
N ARG A 18 -4.97 -0.75 10.48
CA ARG A 18 -4.39 0.58 10.62
C ARG A 18 -4.63 1.47 9.40
N ALA A 19 -4.56 0.89 8.18
CA ALA A 19 -4.90 1.64 6.97
C ALA A 19 -6.40 1.91 6.85
N ALA A 20 -7.25 0.99 7.32
CA ALA A 20 -8.69 1.22 7.34
C ALA A 20 -9.02 2.39 8.27
N ALA A 21 -8.46 2.41 9.49
CA ALA A 21 -8.58 3.52 10.41
C ALA A 21 -8.09 4.85 9.82
N HIS A 22 -6.95 4.84 9.10
CA HIS A 22 -6.44 6.03 8.42
C HIS A 22 -7.40 6.57 7.34
N LEU A 23 -8.13 5.68 6.67
CA LEU A 23 -9.10 6.02 5.62
C LEU A 23 -10.53 6.24 6.16
N GLY A 24 -10.74 6.17 7.49
CA GLY A 24 -12.08 6.25 8.09
C GLY A 24 -13.00 5.09 7.70
N LEU A 25 -12.44 3.92 7.36
CA LEU A 25 -13.16 2.71 6.99
C LEU A 25 -12.96 1.62 8.06
N ASN A 26 -13.84 0.62 8.07
CA ASN A 26 -13.54 -0.63 8.75
C ASN A 26 -12.68 -1.56 7.87
N ALA A 27 -12.00 -2.52 8.48
CA ALA A 27 -11.08 -3.43 7.79
C ALA A 27 -11.78 -4.26 6.68
N ALA A 28 -13.04 -4.64 6.86
CA ALA A 28 -13.79 -5.41 5.87
C ALA A 28 -14.15 -4.58 4.62
N GLN A 29 -14.52 -3.30 4.82
CA GLN A 29 -14.76 -2.35 3.74
C GLN A 29 -13.48 -2.11 2.93
N LEU A 30 -12.36 -1.88 3.61
CA LEU A 30 -11.08 -1.69 2.94
C LEU A 30 -10.68 -2.97 2.17
N ARG A 31 -10.79 -4.15 2.79
CA ARG A 31 -10.53 -5.43 2.11
C ARG A 31 -11.36 -5.58 0.83
N LYS A 32 -12.67 -5.32 0.91
CA LYS A 32 -13.57 -5.41 -0.25
C LYS A 32 -13.18 -4.43 -1.35
N ARG A 33 -12.74 -3.22 -1.01
CA ARG A 33 -12.23 -2.24 -1.98
C ARG A 33 -10.93 -2.73 -2.63
N LEU A 34 -10.00 -3.28 -1.86
CA LEU A 34 -8.74 -3.84 -2.37
C LEU A 34 -9.00 -5.01 -3.31
N GLU A 35 -9.85 -5.97 -2.92
CA GLU A 35 -10.19 -7.15 -3.74
C GLU A 35 -10.83 -6.75 -5.08
N ARG A 36 -11.61 -5.67 -5.12
CA ARG A 36 -12.21 -5.14 -6.36
C ARG A 36 -11.24 -4.41 -7.27
N ARG A 37 -10.12 -3.89 -6.75
CA ARG A 37 -9.12 -3.10 -7.49
C ARG A 37 -7.79 -3.85 -7.65
N VAL A 38 -7.83 -5.17 -7.52
CA VAL A 38 -6.66 -6.04 -7.72
C VAL A 38 -6.08 -5.83 -9.11
N THR A 39 -4.79 -5.59 -9.16
CA THR A 39 -3.96 -5.58 -10.36
C THR A 39 -2.80 -6.55 -10.18
N ARG A 40 -2.30 -7.11 -11.28
CA ARG A 40 -1.08 -7.93 -11.28
C ARG A 40 0.14 -7.03 -11.30
N ALA A 41 1.01 -7.20 -10.31
CA ALA A 41 2.32 -6.57 -10.25
C ALA A 41 3.25 -7.17 -11.32
N ALA A 42 4.30 -6.43 -11.69
CA ALA A 42 5.32 -6.89 -12.63
C ALA A 42 5.99 -8.22 -12.21
N ASP A 43 6.12 -8.46 -10.90
CA ASP A 43 6.67 -9.70 -10.36
C ASP A 43 5.63 -10.85 -10.26
N GLY A 44 4.46 -10.71 -10.88
CA GLY A 44 3.35 -11.68 -10.85
C GLY A 44 2.50 -11.66 -9.57
N GLY A 45 2.91 -10.85 -8.58
CA GLY A 45 2.17 -10.63 -7.33
C GLY A 45 0.82 -9.94 -7.54
N THR A 46 -0.05 -9.99 -6.52
CA THR A 46 -1.31 -9.24 -6.52
C THR A 46 -1.14 -7.99 -5.68
N GLU A 47 -1.46 -6.83 -6.26
CA GLU A 47 -1.46 -5.56 -5.56
C GLU A 47 -2.72 -4.75 -5.86
N ALA A 48 -3.00 -3.73 -5.06
CA ALA A 48 -4.10 -2.80 -5.27
C ALA A 48 -3.73 -1.42 -4.71
N MET A 49 -4.29 -0.37 -5.30
CA MET A 49 -4.13 1.01 -4.83
C MET A 49 -5.50 1.62 -4.53
N VAL A 50 -5.65 2.12 -3.30
CA VAL A 50 -6.89 2.76 -2.82
C VAL A 50 -6.50 3.99 -2.02
N ASP A 51 -6.93 5.17 -2.47
CA ASP A 51 -6.86 6.42 -1.70
C ASP A 51 -5.45 6.70 -1.13
N GLY A 52 -4.40 6.48 -1.94
CA GLY A 52 -2.99 6.68 -1.54
C GLY A 52 -2.36 5.52 -0.74
N VAL A 53 -3.15 4.51 -0.37
CA VAL A 53 -2.68 3.27 0.23
C VAL A 53 -2.41 2.24 -0.86
N ARG A 54 -1.16 1.81 -0.99
CA ARG A 54 -0.79 0.66 -1.81
C ARG A 54 -0.84 -0.59 -0.94
N ALA A 55 -1.47 -1.66 -1.40
CA ALA A 55 -1.56 -2.91 -0.67
C ALA A 55 -1.06 -4.06 -1.55
N ARG A 56 -0.24 -4.94 -0.98
CA ARG A 56 0.22 -6.16 -1.65
C ARG A 56 -0.28 -7.39 -0.91
N LYS A 57 -0.81 -8.35 -1.67
CA LYS A 57 -1.39 -9.58 -1.15
C LYS A 57 -0.29 -10.62 -0.96
N PHE A 58 -0.21 -11.16 0.26
CA PHE A 58 0.66 -12.26 0.64
C PHE A 58 -0.21 -13.38 1.19
N GLY A 59 -0.57 -14.33 0.32
CA GLY A 59 -1.53 -15.39 0.64
C GLY A 59 -2.90 -14.82 1.02
N ARG A 60 -3.32 -15.04 2.27
CA ARG A 60 -4.60 -14.55 2.82
C ARG A 60 -4.51 -13.15 3.44
N LEU A 61 -3.31 -12.58 3.54
CA LEU A 61 -3.06 -11.31 4.21
C LEU A 61 -2.78 -10.19 3.20
N TRP A 62 -3.16 -8.98 3.57
CA TRP A 62 -2.80 -7.76 2.86
C TRP A 62 -1.76 -6.99 3.67
N ARG A 63 -0.61 -6.70 3.06
CA ARG A 63 0.38 -5.78 3.61
C ARG A 63 0.18 -4.42 2.96
N VAL A 64 -0.15 -3.43 3.77
CA VAL A 64 -0.41 -2.07 3.30
C VAL A 64 0.83 -1.20 3.51
N THR A 65 1.11 -0.40 2.51
CA THR A 65 2.17 0.59 2.48
C THR A 65 1.49 1.92 2.19
N PHE A 66 1.65 2.88 3.09
CA PHE A 66 1.28 4.25 2.81
C PHE A 66 2.32 4.79 1.85
N SER A 67 1.91 5.10 0.63
CA SER A 67 2.77 5.86 -0.26
C SER A 67 2.79 7.26 0.32
N ASP A 68 3.86 7.60 1.04
CA ASP A 68 4.15 8.99 1.35
C ASP A 68 4.43 9.67 0.01
N ALA A 69 3.39 10.27 -0.56
CA ALA A 69 3.52 11.14 -1.72
C ALA A 69 4.03 12.54 -1.30
N ARG A 70 4.65 12.68 -0.12
CA ARG A 70 5.40 13.87 0.28
C ARG A 70 6.87 13.72 -0.10
N GLY A 71 7.10 13.51 -1.38
CA GLY A 71 8.31 14.05 -2.01
C GLY A 71 8.19 15.57 -2.15
N VAL A 72 8.17 16.31 -1.03
CA VAL A 72 8.21 17.78 -1.03
C VAL A 72 9.02 18.26 0.18
N LEU A 73 10.34 18.28 0.02
CA LEU A 73 11.28 19.41 0.13
C LEU A 73 12.72 18.90 0.26
#